data_AF-A0A484MGD5-F1
#
_entry.id   AF-A0A484MGD5-F1
#
_cell.length_a   1.000
_cell.length_b   1.000
_cell.length_c   1.000
_cell.angle_alpha   90.00
_cell.angle_beta   90.00
_cell.angle_gamma   90.00
#
_symmetry.space_group_name_H-M   'P 1'
#
loop_
_entity.id
_entity.type
_entity.pdbx_description
1 polymer ?
#
loop_
_entity_poly.entity_id
_entity_poly.type
_entity_poly.pdbx_seq_one_letter_code
_entity_poly.pdbx_strand_id
1 'polypeptide(L)'
;MKKSSSPSSSTHIVAAFLLLLVAVAASSAAAASCNVQSLAPCLNAITLGTPPSAACCGSLKAQQPCLCGYIKNPALGGYVNSQNAQNVRTTCGIPTPKC
;
A
#
# COMPACT_ATOMS: atom_id res chain seq x y z
N MET A 1 18.83 -32.41 43.80
CA MET A 1 17.46 -33.00 43.80
C MET A 1 16.85 -32.78 42.41
N LYS A 2 16.19 -33.81 41.88
CA LYS A 2 15.63 -33.96 40.53
C LYS A 2 14.60 -32.87 40.18
N LYS A 3 14.60 -32.39 38.92
CA LYS A 3 13.43 -32.56 38.04
C LYS A 3 13.77 -32.30 36.56
N SER A 4 13.89 -33.37 35.80
CA SER A 4 13.66 -33.34 34.34
C SER A 4 12.24 -32.83 34.10
N SER A 5 12.10 -31.87 33.22
CA SER A 5 10.79 -31.38 32.76
C SER A 5 10.77 -31.48 31.23
N SER A 6 10.04 -32.47 30.73
CA SER A 6 9.81 -32.73 29.31
C SER A 6 9.24 -31.49 28.59
N PRO A 7 9.65 -31.17 27.36
CA PRO A 7 8.96 -30.18 26.56
C PRO A 7 7.59 -30.76 26.14
N SER A 8 6.55 -30.21 26.75
CA SER A 8 5.15 -30.47 26.45
C SER A 8 4.84 -30.15 24.99
N SER A 9 4.17 -31.06 24.28
CA SER A 9 3.60 -30.85 22.93
C SER A 9 2.76 -29.56 22.82
N SER A 10 2.34 -28.98 23.95
CA SER A 10 1.66 -27.70 24.06
C SER A 10 2.48 -26.49 23.57
N THR A 11 3.81 -26.54 23.58
CA THR A 11 4.66 -25.40 23.20
C THR A 11 4.63 -25.13 21.68
N HIS A 12 4.41 -26.16 20.87
CA HIS A 12 4.29 -26.00 19.41
C HIS A 12 2.97 -25.33 19.01
N ILE A 13 1.89 -25.58 19.75
CA ILE A 13 0.57 -25.01 19.45
C ILE A 13 0.57 -23.51 19.74
N VAL A 14 1.12 -23.08 20.87
CA VAL A 14 1.24 -21.64 21.17
C VAL A 14 2.14 -20.92 20.17
N ALA A 15 3.27 -21.52 19.77
CA ALA A 15 4.15 -20.93 18.77
C ALA A 15 3.49 -20.83 17.38
N ALA A 16 2.76 -21.86 16.94
CA ALA A 16 2.02 -21.86 15.68
C ALA A 16 0.88 -20.83 15.67
N PHE A 17 0.15 -20.70 16.78
CA PHE A 17 -0.87 -19.66 16.93
C PHE A 17 -0.25 -18.26 16.89
N LEU A 18 0.84 -18.02 17.63
CA LEU A 18 1.57 -16.75 17.61
C LEU A 18 2.08 -16.38 16.20
N LEU A 19 2.60 -17.35 15.44
CA LEU A 19 3.01 -17.14 14.05
C LEU A 19 1.82 -16.81 13.13
N LEU A 20 0.67 -17.47 13.32
CA LEU A 20 -0.55 -17.18 12.57
C LEU A 20 -1.11 -15.78 12.89
N LEU A 21 -1.03 -15.36 14.15
CA LEU A 21 -1.43 -14.04 14.63
C LEU A 21 -0.53 -12.91 14.05
N VAL A 22 0.77 -13.15 13.87
CA VAL A 22 1.67 -12.19 13.22
C VAL A 22 1.44 -12.11 11.71
N ALA A 23 1.10 -13.23 11.05
CA ALA A 23 0.76 -13.24 9.62
C ALA A 23 -0.53 -12.47 9.29
N VAL A 24 -1.56 -12.54 10.16
CA VAL A 24 -2.79 -11.76 9.98
C VAL A 24 -2.62 -10.27 10.31
N ALA A 25 -1.68 -9.92 11.20
CA ALA A 25 -1.36 -8.52 11.50
C ALA A 25 -0.55 -7.82 10.40
N ALA A 26 0.14 -8.58 9.54
CA ALA A 26 0.85 -8.02 8.37
C ALA A 26 -0.10 -7.55 7.25
N SER A 27 -1.41 -7.83 7.38
CA SER A 27 -2.43 -7.60 6.35
C SER A 27 -3.45 -6.53 6.76
N SER A 28 -3.08 -5.60 7.64
CA SER A 28 -3.91 -4.43 7.98
C SER A 28 -3.27 -3.12 7.49
N ALA A 29 -2.75 -3.14 6.26
CA ALA A 29 -2.86 -1.92 5.45
C ALA A 29 -4.37 -1.70 5.31
N ALA A 30 -4.92 -0.70 6.01
CA ALA A 30 -6.31 -0.30 5.89
C ALA A 30 -6.71 -0.43 4.43
N ALA A 31 -7.62 -1.36 4.12
CA ALA A 31 -8.05 -1.59 2.76
C ALA A 31 -8.78 -0.33 2.32
N ALA A 32 -8.02 0.65 1.83
CA ALA A 32 -8.56 1.74 1.07
C ALA A 32 -9.24 1.04 -0.10
N SER A 33 -10.58 1.00 -0.07
CA SER A 33 -11.35 0.57 -1.24
C SER A 33 -10.82 1.35 -2.42
N CYS A 34 -10.30 0.64 -3.42
CA CYS A 34 -9.67 1.25 -4.57
C CYS A 34 -10.65 2.19 -5.25
N ASN A 35 -10.50 3.49 -5.03
CA ASN A 35 -11.39 4.52 -5.50
C ASN A 35 -10.58 5.65 -6.12
N VAL A 36 -10.58 5.75 -7.44
CA VAL A 36 -9.86 6.78 -8.18
C VAL A 36 -10.27 8.18 -7.73
N GLN A 37 -11.51 8.39 -7.30
CA GLN A 37 -12.01 9.68 -6.85
C GLN A 37 -11.25 10.21 -5.62
N SER A 38 -10.69 9.34 -4.78
CA SER A 38 -9.84 9.73 -3.65
C SER A 38 -8.53 10.41 -4.09
N LEU A 39 -8.16 10.31 -5.37
CA LEU A 39 -7.00 11.00 -5.99
C LEU A 39 -7.35 12.37 -6.59
N ALA A 40 -8.61 12.84 -6.48
CA ALA A 40 -9.01 14.19 -6.88
C ALA A 40 -8.03 15.31 -6.44
N PRO A 41 -7.47 15.33 -5.20
CA PRO A 41 -6.49 16.35 -4.81
C PRO A 41 -5.19 16.35 -5.64
N CYS A 42 -4.89 15.27 -6.37
CA CYS A 42 -3.74 15.19 -7.27
C CYS A 42 -4.02 15.71 -8.68
N LEU A 43 -5.28 16.01 -9.03
CA LEU A 43 -5.67 16.29 -10.41
C LEU A 43 -4.88 17.46 -11.00
N ASN A 44 -4.82 18.61 -10.31
CA ASN A 44 -4.05 19.78 -10.78
C ASN A 44 -2.55 19.49 -10.92
N ALA A 45 -1.99 18.62 -10.08
CA ALA A 45 -0.59 18.26 -10.16
C ALA A 45 -0.32 17.37 -11.38
N ILE A 46 -1.24 16.45 -11.68
CA ILE A 46 -1.16 15.55 -12.84
C ILE A 46 -1.44 16.31 -14.16
N THR A 47 -2.47 17.13 -14.21
CA THR A 47 -2.90 17.79 -15.46
C THR A 47 -2.10 19.04 -15.78
N LEU A 48 -1.79 19.87 -14.76
CA LEU A 48 -1.12 21.16 -14.96
C LEU A 48 0.36 21.16 -14.56
N GLY A 49 0.88 20.06 -13.99
CA GLY A 49 2.28 19.98 -13.55
C GLY A 49 2.59 20.83 -12.32
N THR A 50 1.56 21.22 -11.56
CA THR A 50 1.74 21.97 -10.31
C THR A 50 2.31 21.07 -9.18
N PRO A 51 2.94 21.65 -8.15
CA PRO A 51 3.42 20.87 -7.01
C PRO A 51 2.28 20.11 -6.33
N PRO A 52 2.44 18.82 -5.99
CA PRO A 52 1.40 18.06 -5.30
C PRO A 52 1.19 18.57 -3.87
N SER A 53 -0.07 18.65 -3.46
CA SER A 53 -0.45 19.00 -2.09
C SER A 53 -0.17 17.85 -1.11
N ALA A 54 -0.12 18.16 0.19
CA ALA A 54 -0.01 17.14 1.23
C ALA A 54 -1.18 16.14 1.18
N ALA A 55 -2.39 16.62 0.88
CA ALA A 55 -3.57 15.78 0.69
C ALA A 55 -3.42 14.84 -0.51
N CYS A 56 -2.88 15.32 -1.63
CA CYS A 56 -2.56 14.46 -2.78
C CYS A 56 -1.61 13.33 -2.38
N CYS A 57 -0.48 13.66 -1.75
CA CYS A 57 0.49 12.65 -1.37
C CYS A 57 -0.07 11.66 -0.33
N GLY A 58 -0.90 12.13 0.61
CA GLY A 58 -1.59 11.27 1.58
C GLY A 58 -2.52 10.27 0.88
N SER A 59 -3.40 10.75 0.00
CA SER A 59 -4.31 9.89 -0.77
C SER A 59 -3.55 8.91 -1.67
N LEU A 60 -2.50 9.35 -2.34
CA LEU A 60 -1.74 8.50 -3.26
C LEU A 60 -1.00 7.38 -2.52
N LYS A 61 -0.47 7.66 -1.32
CA LYS A 61 0.13 6.64 -0.43
C LYS A 61 -0.89 5.61 0.03
N ALA A 62 -2.07 6.07 0.46
CA ALA A 62 -3.16 5.18 0.88
C ALA A 62 -3.61 4.23 -0.25
N GLN A 63 -3.48 4.67 -1.51
CA GLN A 63 -3.88 3.89 -2.68
C GLN A 63 -2.75 3.12 -3.38
N GLN A 64 -1.55 3.04 -2.77
CA GLN A 64 -0.46 2.20 -3.28
C GLN A 64 -0.89 0.77 -3.70
N PRO A 65 -1.70 0.01 -2.93
CA PRO A 65 -2.13 -1.33 -3.36
C PRO A 65 -2.97 -1.33 -4.65
N CYS A 66 -3.60 -0.20 -4.98
CA CYS A 66 -4.49 -0.07 -6.13
C CYS A 66 -3.80 0.43 -7.41
N LEU A 67 -2.57 0.95 -7.31
CA LEU A 67 -1.90 1.65 -8.41
C LEU A 67 -1.72 0.77 -9.66
N CYS A 68 -1.44 -0.53 -9.51
CA CYS A 68 -1.36 -1.43 -10.66
C CYS A 68 -2.70 -1.58 -11.38
N GLY A 69 -3.81 -1.59 -10.65
CA GLY A 69 -5.15 -1.60 -11.25
C GLY A 69 -5.40 -0.33 -12.05
N TYR A 70 -4.94 0.83 -11.56
CA TYR A 70 -5.08 2.09 -12.27
C TYR A 70 -4.19 2.17 -13.51
N ILE A 71 -2.95 1.68 -13.43
CA ILE A 71 -2.02 1.62 -14.56
C ILE A 71 -2.56 0.72 -15.68
N LYS A 72 -3.16 -0.41 -15.32
CA LYS A 72 -3.75 -1.36 -16.29
C LYS A 72 -5.08 -0.90 -16.87
N ASN A 73 -5.70 0.15 -16.32
CA ASN A 73 -6.95 0.68 -16.84
C ASN A 73 -6.69 1.65 -18.02
N PRO A 74 -7.08 1.29 -19.26
CA PRO A 74 -6.83 2.13 -20.42
C PRO A 74 -7.51 3.50 -20.34
N ALA A 75 -8.66 3.61 -19.66
CA ALA A 75 -9.36 4.88 -19.46
C ALA A 75 -8.57 5.89 -18.63
N LEU A 76 -7.61 5.42 -17.82
CA LEU A 76 -6.74 6.25 -16.99
C LEU A 76 -5.37 6.50 -17.63
N GLY A 77 -5.09 5.87 -18.78
CA GLY A 77 -3.77 5.86 -19.43
C GLY A 77 -3.19 7.25 -19.66
N GLY A 78 -3.99 8.21 -20.10
CA GLY A 78 -3.55 9.59 -20.33
C GLY A 78 -3.09 10.31 -19.06
N TYR A 79 -3.61 9.93 -17.90
CA TYR A 79 -3.23 10.49 -16.61
C TYR A 79 -2.00 9.78 -16.04
N VAL A 80 -2.06 8.46 -15.92
CA VAL A 80 -1.04 7.66 -15.21
C VAL A 80 0.29 7.54 -15.94
N ASN A 81 0.28 7.62 -17.27
CA ASN A 81 1.51 7.54 -18.08
C ASN A 81 2.17 8.91 -18.32
N SER A 82 1.52 10.02 -17.93
CA SER A 82 2.04 11.37 -18.11
C SER A 82 3.32 11.60 -17.31
N GLN A 83 4.21 12.47 -17.81
CA GLN A 83 5.42 12.87 -17.08
C GLN A 83 5.06 13.53 -15.73
N ASN A 84 3.97 14.28 -15.69
CA ASN A 84 3.48 14.92 -14.47
C ASN A 84 3.07 13.88 -13.41
N ALA A 85 2.37 12.81 -13.78
CA ALA A 85 2.03 11.74 -12.83
C ALA A 85 3.28 11.05 -12.28
N GLN A 86 4.30 10.85 -13.11
CA GLN A 86 5.59 10.33 -12.64
C GLN A 86 6.27 11.29 -11.66
N ASN A 87 6.25 12.59 -11.94
CA ASN A 87 6.80 13.62 -11.06
C ASN A 87 6.05 13.67 -9.72
N VAL A 88 4.71 13.61 -9.74
CA VAL A 88 3.86 13.56 -8.53
C VAL A 88 4.23 12.35 -7.68
N ARG A 89 4.32 11.16 -8.30
CA ARG A 89 4.70 9.93 -7.60
C ARG A 89 6.07 10.07 -6.93
N THR A 90 7.08 10.54 -7.66
CA THR A 90 8.45 10.73 -7.14
C THR A 90 8.49 11.77 -6.02
N THR A 91 7.81 12.90 -6.19
CA THR A 91 7.73 13.98 -5.19
C THR A 91 7.05 13.51 -3.91
N CYS A 92 6.00 12.69 -4.03
CA CYS A 92 5.31 12.10 -2.88
C CYS A 92 6.06 10.91 -2.25
N GLY A 93 7.21 10.49 -2.80
CA GLY A 93 8.03 9.39 -2.27
C GLY A 93 7.43 8.01 -2.50
N ILE A 94 6.66 7.83 -3.57
CA ILE A 94 6.00 6.55 -3.87
C ILE A 94 6.84 5.78 -4.88
N PRO A 95 7.22 4.53 -4.60
CA PRO A 95 7.98 3.73 -5.56
C PRO A 95 7.13 3.42 -6.80
N THR A 96 7.78 3.30 -7.96
CA THR A 96 7.12 2.81 -9.17
C THR A 96 6.66 1.37 -8.92
N PRO A 97 5.35 1.08 -8.99
CA PRO A 97 4.87 -0.27 -8.76
C PRO A 97 5.30 -1.19 -9.90
N LYS A 98 5.73 -2.41 -9.57
CA LYS A 98 5.92 -3.47 -10.55
C LYS A 98 4.58 -4.15 -10.77
N CYS A 99 4.05 -3.97 -11.98
CA CYS A 99 2.78 -4.50 -12.44
C CYS A 99 3.03 -5.28 -13.74
#